data_AF-A0A6B3GY84-F1
#
_entry.id   AF-A0A6B3GY84-F1
#
_cell.length_a   1.000
_cell.length_b   1.000
_cell.length_c   1.000
_cell.angle_alpha   90.00
_cell.angle_beta   90.00
_cell.angle_gamma   90.00
#
_symmetry.space_group_name_H-M   'P 1'
#
loop_
_entity.id
_entity.type
_entity.pdbx_description
1 polymer ?
#
loop_
_entity_poly.entity_id
_entity_poly.type
_entity_poly.pdbx_seq_one_letter_code
_entity_poly.pdbx_strand_id
1 'polypeptide(L)' 'VSEAVPARPLAALLAERPLTPYRAAEVAADVLTALRVLHAHGWVHRNITARTVLVCDDGRVMLTGLAAGAAEEALCGYDP' A
#
# COMPACT_ATOMS: atom_id res chain seq x y z
N VAL A 1 -12.69 -13.28 8.36
CA VAL A 1 -13.47 -12.07 8.66
C VAL A 1 -12.49 -10.98 9.01
N SER A 2 -12.39 -9.92 8.22
CA SER A 2 -11.57 -8.74 8.52
C SER A 2 -12.50 -7.60 8.90
N GLU A 3 -12.18 -6.91 9.99
CA GLU A 3 -12.86 -5.69 10.41
C GLU A 3 -12.79 -4.65 9.29
N ALA A 4 -13.92 -4.01 8.99
CA ALA A 4 -13.95 -2.95 7.97
C ALA A 4 -13.32 -1.69 8.57
N VAL A 5 -12.05 -1.46 8.26
CA VAL A 5 -11.39 -0.20 8.61
C VAL A 5 -11.93 0.90 7.69
N PRO A 6 -12.45 2.02 8.23
CA PRO A 6 -12.87 3.15 7.40
C PRO A 6 -11.65 3.77 6.71
N ALA A 7 -11.51 3.44 5.42
CA ALA A 7 -10.40 3.86 4.60
C ALA A 7 -10.80 3.94 3.12
N ARG A 8 -10.10 4.81 2.36
CA ARG A 8 -10.29 5.00 0.92
C ARG A 8 -9.00 4.71 0.16
N PRO A 9 -9.06 4.12 -1.06
CA PRO A 9 -7.87 3.98 -1.90
C PRO A 9 -7.27 5.34 -2.27
N LEU A 10 -5.95 5.44 -2.25
CA LEU A 10 -5.22 6.65 -2.65
C LEU A 10 -5.59 7.09 -4.08
N ALA A 11 -5.86 6.13 -4.98
CA ALA A 11 -6.34 6.40 -6.33
C ALA A 11 -7.65 7.20 -6.36
N ALA A 12 -8.58 6.94 -5.42
CA ALA A 12 -9.83 7.68 -5.32
C ALA A 12 -9.61 9.11 -4.82
N LEU A 13 -8.66 9.31 -3.90
CA LEU A 13 -8.28 10.65 -3.43
C LEU A 13 -7.60 11.46 -4.54
N LEU A 14 -6.68 10.83 -5.27
CA LEU A 14 -5.96 11.46 -6.39
C LEU A 14 -6.88 11.83 -7.57
N ALA A 15 -7.94 11.06 -7.78
CA ALA A 15 -8.95 11.36 -8.79
C ALA A 15 -9.79 12.61 -8.45
N GLU A 16 -10.00 12.89 -7.15
CA GLU A 16 -10.69 14.10 -6.70
C GLU A 16 -9.79 15.33 -6.82
N ARG A 17 -8.54 15.22 -6.37
CA ARG A 17 -7.54 16.29 -6.46
C ARG A 17 -6.12 15.78 -6.24
N PRO A 18 -5.11 16.46 -6.78
CA PRO A 18 -3.72 16.21 -6.40
C PRO A 18 -3.50 16.43 -4.89
N LEU A 19 -2.63 15.60 -4.30
CA LEU A 19 -2.12 15.83 -2.96
C LEU A 19 -1.20 17.05 -2.94
N THR A 20 -1.15 17.72 -1.78
CA THR A 20 -0.06 18.67 -1.53
C THR A 20 1.26 17.92 -1.41
N PRO A 21 2.41 18.56 -1.69
CA PRO A 21 3.71 17.92 -1.52
C PRO A 21 3.93 17.37 -0.11
N TYR A 22 3.47 18.09 0.91
CA TYR A 22 3.54 17.66 2.31
C TYR A 22 2.75 16.37 2.53
N ARG A 23 1.48 16.33 2.06
CA ARG A 23 0.64 15.14 2.24
C ARG A 23 1.16 13.94 1.47
N ALA A 24 1.74 14.16 0.29
CA ALA A 24 2.40 13.10 -0.47
C ALA A 24 3.60 12.52 0.29
N ALA A 25 4.40 13.37 0.95
CA ALA A 25 5.53 12.93 1.77
C ALA A 25 5.08 12.13 3.00
N GLU A 26 4.00 12.54 3.69
CA GLU A 26 3.42 11.76 4.80
C GLU A 26 2.98 10.37 4.34
N VAL A 27 2.24 10.29 3.22
CA VAL A 27 1.79 9.02 2.66
C VAL A 27 2.99 8.14 2.31
N ALA A 28 4.02 8.70 1.68
CA ALA A 28 5.24 7.96 1.33
C ALA A 28 5.98 7.45 2.59
N ALA A 29 6.05 8.25 3.66
CA ALA A 29 6.71 7.87 4.90
C ALA A 29 6.02 6.66 5.58
N ASP A 30 4.68 6.64 5.60
CA ASP A 30 3.93 5.51 6.14
C ASP A 30 4.09 4.25 5.25
N VAL A 31 4.05 4.40 3.93
CA VAL A 31 4.30 3.29 2.98
C VAL A 31 5.68 2.69 3.23
N LEU A 32 6.73 3.52 3.33
CA LEU A 32 8.10 3.06 3.59
C LEU A 32 8.23 2.41 4.97
N THR A 33 7.48 2.86 5.96
CA THR A 33 7.43 2.24 7.28
C THR A 33 6.84 0.83 7.22
N ALA A 34 5.73 0.64 6.50
CA ALA A 34 5.13 -0.67 6.30
C ALA A 34 6.06 -1.60 5.49
N LEU A 35 6.68 -1.10 4.42
CA LEU A 35 7.62 -1.88 3.61
C LEU A 35 8.85 -2.31 4.42
N ARG A 36 9.39 -1.45 5.28
CA ARG A 36 10.50 -1.80 6.18
C ARG A 36 10.14 -2.96 7.10
N VAL A 37 8.92 -3.01 7.62
CA VAL A 37 8.44 -4.14 8.44
C VAL A 37 8.34 -5.41 7.60
N LEU A 38 7.76 -5.35 6.39
CA LEU A 38 7.68 -6.51 5.50
C LEU A 38 9.06 -7.06 5.13
N HIS A 39 9.97 -6.17 4.73
CA HIS A 39 11.33 -6.54 4.34
C HIS A 39 12.12 -7.14 5.51
N ALA A 40 11.89 -6.68 6.75
CA ALA A 40 12.50 -7.30 7.94
C ALA A 40 12.06 -8.75 8.16
N HIS A 41 10.93 -9.16 7.58
CA HIS A 41 10.44 -10.55 7.57
C HIS A 41 10.76 -11.29 6.27
N GLY A 42 11.57 -10.70 5.38
CA GLY A 42 11.95 -11.29 4.09
C GLY A 42 10.84 -11.26 3.03
N TRP A 43 9.77 -10.50 3.24
CA TRP A 43 8.64 -10.42 2.31
C TRP A 43 8.71 -9.17 1.46
N VAL A 44 8.50 -9.30 0.15
CA VAL A 44 8.41 -8.16 -0.77
C VAL A 44 6.94 -7.97 -1.15
N HIS A 45 6.42 -6.73 -1.05
CA HIS A 45 4.99 -6.50 -1.32
C HIS A 45 4.61 -6.69 -2.80
N ARG A 46 5.48 -6.27 -3.73
CA ARG A 46 5.38 -6.35 -5.20
C ARG A 46 4.18 -5.68 -5.89
N ASN A 47 3.09 -5.44 -5.18
CA ASN A 47 1.89 -4.80 -5.71
C ASN A 47 1.64 -3.42 -5.07
N ILE A 48 2.64 -2.53 -5.12
CA ILE A 48 2.50 -1.15 -4.60
C ILE A 48 1.99 -0.25 -5.72
N THR A 49 0.75 0.23 -5.58
CA THR A 49 0.06 1.11 -6.51
C THR A 49 -0.86 2.06 -5.75
N ALA A 50 -1.36 3.11 -6.39
CA ALA A 50 -2.37 3.99 -5.77
C ALA A 50 -3.67 3.25 -5.39
N ARG A 51 -3.94 2.07 -5.94
CA ARG A 51 -5.13 1.26 -5.60
C ARG A 51 -4.91 0.38 -4.38
N THR A 52 -3.66 0.01 -4.10
CA THR A 52 -3.27 -0.87 -2.99
C THR A 52 -2.77 -0.11 -1.76
N VAL A 53 -2.69 1.22 -1.86
CA VAL A 53 -2.47 2.12 -0.73
C VAL A 53 -3.83 2.65 -0.27
N LEU A 54 -4.21 2.34 0.97
CA LEU A 54 -5.42 2.85 1.61
C LEU A 54 -5.06 3.99 2.56
N VAL A 55 -5.85 5.06 2.54
CA VAL A 55 -5.77 6.17 3.50
C VAL A 55 -6.97 6.07 4.42
N CYS A 56 -6.70 5.90 5.71
CA CYS A 56 -7.71 5.84 6.76
C CYS A 56 -8.26 7.24 7.05
N ASP A 57 -9.46 7.31 7.62
CA ASP A 57 -10.09 8.60 7.97
C ASP A 57 -9.30 9.38 9.03
N ASP A 58 -8.50 8.69 9.85
CA ASP A 58 -7.57 9.29 10.82
C ASP A 58 -6.24 9.75 10.20
N GLY A 59 -6.09 9.60 8.88
CA GLY A 59 -4.92 10.03 8.12
C GLY A 59 -3.80 9.01 8.03
N ARG A 60 -3.87 7.86 8.70
CA ARG A 60 -2.86 6.80 8.56
C ARG A 60 -2.95 6.08 7.23
N VAL A 61 -1.83 5.53 6.76
CA VAL A 61 -1.80 4.69 5.56
C VAL A 61 -1.72 3.20 5.89
N MET A 62 -2.46 2.40 5.14
CA MET A 62 -2.40 0.94 5.16
C MET A 62 -2.08 0.38 3.77
N LEU A 63 -1.28 -0.68 3.73
CA LEU A 63 -1.01 -1.43 2.49
C LEU A 63 -1.95 -2.64 2.39
N THR A 64 -2.52 -2.85 1.22
CA THR A 64 -3.32 -4.04 0.85
C THR A 64 -2.77 -4.68 -0.41
N GLY A 65 -3.28 -5.84 -0.81
CA GLY A 65 -2.87 -6.49 -2.06
C GLY A 65 -1.56 -7.28 -1.96
N LEU A 66 -1.01 -7.45 -0.76
CA LEU A 66 0.17 -8.29 -0.49
C LEU A 66 -0.03 -9.73 -1.02
N ALA A 67 -1.19 -10.34 -0.75
CA ALA A 67 -1.50 -11.69 -1.23
C ALA A 67 -1.56 -11.77 -2.76
N ALA A 68 -2.08 -10.73 -3.42
CA ALA A 68 -2.10 -10.67 -4.88
C ALA A 68 -0.67 -10.53 -5.46
N GLY A 69 0.19 -9.72 -4.83
CA GLY A 69 1.59 -9.60 -5.23
C GLY A 69 2.36 -10.92 -5.06
N ALA A 70 2.10 -11.66 -3.98
CA ALA A 70 2.68 -12.99 -3.77
C ALA A 70 2.16 -14.02 -4.79
N ALA A 71 0.87 -13.96 -5.16
CA ALA A 71 0.30 -14.84 -6.16
C ALA A 71 0.88 -14.56 -7.57
N GLU A 72 1.07 -13.30 -7.93
CA GLU A 72 1.70 -12.91 -9.20
C GLU A 72 3.13 -13.43 -9.30
N GLU A 73 3.91 -13.36 -8.22
CA GLU A 73 5.25 -13.98 -8.14
C GLU A 73 5.20 -15.50 -8.36
N ALA A 74 4.30 -16.20 -7.67
CA ALA A 74 4.19 -17.65 -7.79
C ALA A 74 3.75 -18.10 -9.19
N LEU A 75 2.93 -17.30 -9.88
CA LEU A 75 2.39 -17.60 -11.20
C LEU A 75 3.33 -17.22 -12.34
N CYS A 76 4.05 -16.11 -12.22
CA CYS A 76 4.96 -15.63 -13.26
C CYS A 76 6.32 -16.33 -13.24
N GLY A 77 6.64 -17.09 -12.18
CA GLY A 77 7.88 -17.83 -12.05
C GLY A 77 9.09 -16.88 -12.01
N TYR A 78 9.41 -16.37 -10.82
CA TYR A 78 10.69 -15.70 -10.63
C TYR A 78 11.74 -16.72 -10.16
N ASP A 79 12.80 -16.88 -10.95
CA ASP A 79 14.08 -17.47 -10.53
C ASP A 79 14.95 -16.29 -10.04
N PRO A 80 15.35 -16.26 -8.75
CA PRO A 80 15.91 -15.07 -8.09
C PRO A 80 17.27 -14.59 -8.63
#